data_AF-A0AB34JPZ8-F1
#
_entry.id   AF-A0AB34JPZ8-F1
#
_cell.length_a   1.000
_cell.length_b   1.000
_cell.length_c   1.000
_cell.angle_alpha   90.00
_cell.angle_beta   90.00
_cell.angle_gamma   90.00
#
_symmetry.space_group_name_H-M   'P 1'
#
loop_
_entity.id
_entity.type
_entity.pdbx_description
1 polymer ?
#
loop_
_entity_poly.entity_id
_entity_poly.type
_entity_poly.pdbx_seq_one_letter_code
_entity_poly.pdbx_strand_id
1 'polypeptide(L)'
;MGANVSACLGEQQPTRKPVALPATQSVARAVSTHPALQKDASRPKYFSDGDTRPVYRGAMYAFIRRSGLAWAVLCTYGMFAVWDATALQSAHFWRWDLLACRLLHVIALYFNVVLSDDLHNLDQRLGTVYDAPSTLKIEQQLHAQDWRAALAVPASYHVLLLFGIMEPSRTEMSDWLLLGVHLASCVLMCIRISPRRITPRRELFLSFVLTFVVQMVLLLVVFWRERAHHPWWLPVWAMYGSGLIAKGLERPDSETFGHHEVMHATTIIGHIAGIAVDVLTS
;
A
#
# COMPACT_ATOMS: atom_id res chain seq x y z
N MET A 1 -8.10 -58.08 58.71
CA MET A 1 -8.89 -57.78 57.50
C MET A 1 -8.98 -56.27 57.38
N GLY A 2 -8.59 -55.54 56.34
CA GLY A 2 -7.88 -55.75 55.08
C GLY A 2 -7.56 -54.34 54.55
N ALA A 3 -6.44 -54.17 53.85
CA ALA A 3 -5.90 -52.89 53.39
C ALA A 3 -6.66 -52.29 52.18
N ASN A 4 -6.49 -50.99 51.95
CA ASN A 4 -6.34 -50.32 50.63
C ASN A 4 -6.18 -48.80 50.85
N VAL A 5 -4.99 -48.20 50.72
CA VAL A 5 -4.23 -47.84 49.50
C VAL A 5 -4.97 -46.82 48.63
N SER A 6 -4.49 -45.57 48.75
CA SER A 6 -4.86 -44.38 48.00
C SER A 6 -4.11 -44.35 46.66
N ALA A 7 -4.80 -44.06 45.56
CA ALA A 7 -4.20 -43.83 44.24
C ALA A 7 -4.64 -42.47 43.69
N CYS A 8 -3.63 -41.64 43.41
CA CYS A 8 -3.73 -40.36 42.71
C CYS A 8 -4.19 -40.55 41.27
N LEU A 9 -5.20 -39.78 40.84
CA LEU A 9 -5.54 -39.60 39.43
C LEU A 9 -4.79 -38.37 38.90
N GLY A 10 -3.87 -38.61 37.96
CA GLY A 10 -3.20 -37.57 37.20
C GLY A 10 -4.10 -37.08 36.06
N GLU A 11 -4.33 -35.78 36.00
CA GLU A 11 -4.96 -35.11 34.86
C GLU A 11 -4.00 -35.10 33.66
N GLN A 12 -4.38 -35.77 32.57
CA GLN A 12 -3.71 -35.65 31.28
C GLN A 12 -4.11 -34.33 30.61
N GLN A 13 -3.17 -33.39 30.51
CA GLN A 13 -3.30 -32.22 29.65
C GLN A 13 -3.33 -32.64 28.17
N PRO A 14 -4.29 -32.16 27.35
CA PRO A 14 -4.30 -32.42 25.93
C PRO A 14 -3.19 -31.62 25.24
N THR A 15 -2.22 -32.33 24.68
CA THR A 15 -1.17 -31.81 23.81
C THR A 15 -1.80 -31.26 22.53
N ARG A 16 -1.97 -29.94 22.46
CA ARG A 16 -2.28 -29.23 21.21
C ARG A 16 -1.11 -29.40 20.24
N LYS A 17 -1.30 -30.21 19.19
CA LYS A 17 -0.39 -30.22 18.04
C LYS A 17 -0.40 -28.83 17.38
N PRO A 18 0.76 -28.26 17.05
CA PRO A 18 0.82 -27.04 16.26
C PRO A 18 0.25 -27.35 14.87
N VAL A 19 -0.86 -26.69 14.53
CA VAL A 19 -1.39 -26.67 13.17
C VAL A 19 -0.42 -25.82 12.36
N ALA A 20 0.36 -26.48 11.50
CA ALA A 20 1.18 -25.80 10.51
C ALA A 20 0.24 -24.95 9.64
N LEU A 21 0.40 -23.62 9.71
CA LEU A 21 -0.19 -22.72 8.74
C LEU A 21 0.34 -23.15 7.36
N PRO A 22 -0.53 -23.41 6.37
CA PRO A 22 -0.06 -23.63 5.01
C PRO A 22 0.78 -22.40 4.63
N ALA A 23 2.01 -22.67 4.21
CA ALA A 23 2.88 -21.65 3.65
C ALA A 23 2.04 -20.80 2.69
N THR A 24 2.21 -19.48 2.78
CA THR A 24 1.82 -18.49 1.77
C THR A 24 2.49 -18.88 0.44
N GLN A 25 1.99 -19.95 -0.17
CA GLN A 25 2.27 -20.33 -1.53
C GLN A 25 1.62 -19.23 -2.36
N SER A 26 2.45 -18.24 -2.70
CA SER A 26 2.51 -17.64 -4.02
C SER A 26 1.36 -18.12 -4.91
N VAL A 27 0.21 -17.42 -4.82
CA VAL A 27 -0.84 -17.41 -5.84
C VAL A 27 -0.27 -16.87 -7.18
N ALA A 28 1.01 -16.49 -7.22
CA ALA A 28 1.72 -15.94 -8.36
C ALA A 28 2.09 -16.94 -9.47
N ARG A 29 1.54 -18.17 -9.52
CA ARG A 29 1.86 -19.10 -10.62
C ARG A 29 0.71 -19.98 -11.10
N ALA A 30 -0.40 -19.34 -11.42
CA ALA A 30 -1.28 -19.82 -12.47
C ALA A 30 -1.48 -18.67 -13.47
N VAL A 31 -0.50 -18.48 -14.35
CA VAL A 31 -0.71 -17.67 -15.57
C VAL A 31 -1.63 -18.51 -16.45
N SER A 32 -2.92 -18.38 -16.20
CA SER A 32 -3.93 -18.88 -17.11
C SER A 32 -3.93 -17.96 -18.33
N THR A 33 -3.46 -18.49 -19.45
CA THR A 33 -3.82 -18.01 -20.78
C THR A 33 -5.28 -18.36 -21.02
N HIS A 34 -6.20 -17.53 -20.51
CA HIS A 34 -7.63 -17.67 -20.77
C HIS A 34 -8.18 -16.49 -21.58
N PRO A 35 -9.24 -16.78 -22.36
CA PRO A 35 -9.58 -16.10 -23.61
C PRO A 35 -10.20 -14.72 -23.37
N ALA A 36 -10.34 -13.99 -24.47
CA ALA A 36 -10.96 -12.67 -24.58
C ALA A 36 -12.10 -12.45 -23.57
N LEU A 37 -11.99 -11.32 -22.85
CA LEU A 37 -12.99 -10.69 -22.00
C LEU A 37 -14.43 -11.11 -22.40
N GLN A 38 -15.09 -11.91 -21.56
CA GLN A 38 -16.55 -11.97 -21.58
C GLN A 38 -17.07 -10.55 -21.41
N LYS A 39 -17.62 -10.00 -22.50
CA LYS A 39 -17.94 -8.59 -22.65
C LYS A 39 -19.24 -8.17 -21.93
N ASP A 40 -20.01 -9.13 -21.41
CA ASP A 40 -21.41 -8.91 -21.03
C ASP A 40 -21.79 -9.32 -19.59
N ALA A 41 -20.86 -9.82 -18.77
CA ALA A 41 -21.13 -10.05 -17.35
C ALA A 41 -20.60 -8.87 -16.52
N SER A 42 -21.49 -8.15 -15.84
CA SER A 42 -21.08 -7.10 -14.90
C SER A 42 -20.17 -7.68 -13.83
N ARG A 43 -18.98 -7.07 -13.66
CA ARG A 43 -17.99 -7.55 -12.68
C ARG A 43 -18.57 -7.49 -11.26
N PRO A 44 -18.23 -8.46 -10.39
CA PRO A 44 -18.70 -8.46 -9.02
C PRO A 44 -18.23 -7.21 -8.28
N LYS A 45 -19.13 -6.62 -7.48
CA LYS A 45 -18.82 -5.47 -6.61
C LYS A 45 -17.81 -5.87 -5.53
N TYR A 46 -17.08 -4.90 -5.01
CA TYR A 46 -16.17 -5.15 -3.88
C TYR A 46 -16.94 -5.50 -2.62
N PHE A 47 -16.44 -6.47 -1.86
CA PHE A 47 -17.03 -6.82 -0.58
C PHE A 47 -16.93 -5.70 0.48
N SER A 48 -15.86 -4.90 0.45
CA SER A 48 -15.56 -3.90 1.50
C SER A 48 -16.56 -2.74 1.57
N ASP A 49 -17.02 -2.27 0.42
CA ASP A 49 -17.79 -1.03 0.29
C ASP A 49 -19.01 -1.21 -0.61
N GLY A 50 -19.11 -2.29 -1.38
CA GLY A 50 -20.16 -2.48 -2.38
C GLY A 50 -19.99 -1.59 -3.61
N ASP A 51 -18.83 -0.97 -3.79
CA ASP A 51 -18.53 -0.15 -4.96
C ASP A 51 -18.36 -1.05 -6.19
N THR A 52 -18.61 -0.46 -7.36
CA THR A 52 -18.39 -1.14 -8.63
C THR A 52 -16.91 -1.50 -8.78
N ARG A 53 -16.66 -2.52 -9.60
CA ARG A 53 -15.31 -2.98 -9.96
C ARG A 53 -15.03 -2.68 -11.44
N PRO A 54 -14.75 -1.42 -11.83
CA PRO A 54 -14.64 -1.05 -13.24
C PRO A 54 -13.52 -1.81 -13.95
N VAL A 55 -13.75 -2.13 -15.22
CA VAL A 55 -12.78 -2.84 -16.08
C VAL A 55 -11.48 -2.03 -16.19
N TYR A 56 -11.58 -0.71 -16.34
CA TYR A 56 -10.42 0.16 -16.52
C TYR A 56 -9.45 0.12 -15.33
N ARG A 57 -9.96 0.11 -14.09
CA ARG A 57 -9.12 0.04 -12.87
C ARG A 57 -8.24 -1.19 -12.85
N GLY A 58 -8.87 -2.35 -13.09
CA GLY A 58 -8.16 -3.63 -13.16
C GLY A 58 -7.18 -3.65 -14.33
N ALA A 59 -7.59 -3.16 -15.50
CA ALA A 59 -6.74 -3.10 -16.69
C ALA A 59 -5.49 -2.22 -16.48
N MET A 60 -5.61 -1.08 -15.81
CA MET A 60 -4.49 -0.17 -15.55
C MET A 60 -3.41 -0.83 -14.67
N TYR A 61 -3.80 -1.41 -13.54
CA TYR A 61 -2.85 -2.11 -12.67
C TYR A 61 -2.27 -3.37 -13.32
N ALA A 62 -3.10 -4.13 -14.06
CA ALA A 62 -2.61 -5.27 -14.82
C ALA A 62 -1.60 -4.84 -15.88
N PHE A 63 -1.84 -3.74 -16.59
CA PHE A 63 -0.91 -3.18 -17.57
C PHE A 63 0.40 -2.75 -16.92
N ILE A 64 0.34 -1.97 -15.83
CA ILE A 64 1.53 -1.50 -15.10
C ILE A 64 2.39 -2.68 -14.63
N ARG A 65 1.74 -3.72 -14.09
CA ARG A 65 2.41 -4.91 -13.58
C ARG A 65 2.98 -5.80 -14.69
N ARG A 66 2.22 -6.02 -15.77
CA ARG A 66 2.58 -6.97 -16.86
C ARG A 66 3.54 -6.36 -17.88
N SER A 67 3.47 -5.06 -18.14
CA SER A 67 4.40 -4.36 -19.05
C SER A 67 5.83 -4.35 -18.52
N GLY A 68 6.02 -4.57 -17.21
CA GLY A 68 7.32 -4.46 -16.56
C GLY A 68 7.76 -3.02 -16.28
N LEU A 69 6.97 -2.01 -16.67
CA LEU A 69 7.30 -0.60 -16.49
C LEU A 69 7.47 -0.24 -15.01
N ALA A 70 6.57 -0.69 -14.13
CA ALA A 70 6.72 -0.46 -12.70
C ALA A 70 8.02 -1.07 -12.15
N TRP A 71 8.36 -2.28 -12.58
CA TRP A 71 9.59 -2.95 -12.13
C TRP A 71 10.84 -2.25 -12.65
N ALA A 72 10.83 -1.82 -13.91
CA ALA A 72 11.92 -1.03 -14.47
C ALA A 72 12.13 0.27 -13.68
N VAL A 73 11.07 1.02 -13.38
CA VAL A 73 11.14 2.26 -12.60
C VAL A 73 11.65 1.99 -11.17
N LEU A 74 11.06 1.02 -10.46
CA LEU A 74 11.42 0.70 -9.08
C LEU A 74 12.84 0.13 -8.97
N CYS A 75 13.26 -0.74 -9.89
CA CYS A 75 14.63 -1.25 -9.94
C CYS A 75 15.62 -0.14 -10.27
N THR A 76 15.30 0.74 -11.23
CA THR A 76 16.16 1.89 -11.56
C THR A 76 16.32 2.81 -10.36
N TYR A 77 15.23 3.08 -9.64
CA TYR A 77 15.28 3.91 -8.44
C TYR A 77 16.02 3.25 -7.28
N GLY A 78 15.87 1.93 -7.08
CA GLY A 78 16.65 1.17 -6.11
C GLY A 78 18.15 1.13 -6.45
N MET A 79 18.50 0.96 -7.73
CA MET A 79 19.89 1.05 -8.19
C MET A 79 20.46 2.46 -8.00
N PHE A 80 19.67 3.49 -8.29
CA PHE A 80 20.03 4.87 -8.00
C PHE A 80 20.31 5.06 -6.51
N ALA A 81 19.46 4.53 -5.61
CA ALA A 81 19.70 4.63 -4.18
C ALA A 81 21.04 4.01 -3.74
N VAL A 82 21.39 2.85 -4.31
CA VAL A 82 22.68 2.17 -4.04
C VAL A 82 23.85 2.96 -4.63
N TRP A 83 23.72 3.43 -5.86
CA TRP A 83 24.72 4.25 -6.52
C TRP A 83 24.97 5.53 -5.74
N ASP A 84 23.91 6.25 -5.38
CA ASP A 84 23.99 7.49 -4.62
C ASP A 84 24.67 7.27 -3.26
N ALA A 85 24.33 6.19 -2.55
CA ALA A 85 24.99 5.85 -1.28
C ALA A 85 26.49 5.51 -1.42
N THR A 86 26.94 5.04 -2.58
CA THR A 86 28.31 4.54 -2.80
C THR A 86 29.21 5.50 -3.59
N ALA A 87 28.65 6.35 -4.44
CA ALA A 87 29.39 7.23 -5.33
C ALA A 87 30.06 8.42 -4.60
N LEU A 88 29.53 8.83 -3.44
CA LEU A 88 30.07 9.94 -2.64
C LEU A 88 30.92 9.47 -1.44
N GLN A 89 31.75 8.44 -1.63
CA GLN A 89 32.64 7.89 -0.59
C GLN A 89 33.63 8.90 0.02
N SER A 90 33.78 10.09 -0.55
CA SER A 90 34.84 11.03 -0.19
C SER A 90 34.51 12.10 0.84
N ALA A 91 33.31 12.16 1.46
CA ALA A 91 33.05 13.23 2.44
C ALA A 91 32.19 12.92 3.67
N HIS A 92 31.23 12.00 3.67
CA HIS A 92 30.33 11.87 4.84
C HIS A 92 29.86 10.44 5.11
N PHE A 93 30.01 10.02 6.38
CA PHE A 93 29.60 8.75 6.98
C PHE A 93 28.07 8.50 7.00
N TRP A 94 27.28 9.31 6.27
CA TRP A 94 25.86 9.56 6.55
C TRP A 94 24.87 9.21 5.43
N ARG A 95 25.25 8.49 4.36
CA ARG A 95 24.31 8.18 3.25
C ARG A 95 23.60 6.83 3.35
N TRP A 96 23.91 6.01 4.36
CA TRP A 96 23.23 4.74 4.60
C TRP A 96 21.77 4.93 5.03
N ASP A 97 21.47 6.00 5.76
CA ASP A 97 20.11 6.34 6.17
C ASP A 97 19.24 6.67 4.94
N LEU A 98 19.79 7.43 3.99
CA LEU A 98 19.13 7.75 2.73
C LEU A 98 18.89 6.51 1.85
N LEU A 99 19.87 5.60 1.78
CA LEU A 99 19.68 4.31 1.14
C LEU A 99 18.49 3.57 1.77
N ALA A 100 18.46 3.46 3.10
CA ALA A 100 17.39 2.78 3.81
C ALA A 100 16.02 3.43 3.55
N CYS A 101 15.95 4.76 3.52
CA CYS A 101 14.72 5.50 3.23
C CYS A 101 14.20 5.24 1.81
N ARG A 102 15.08 5.30 0.80
CA ARG A 102 14.68 5.02 -0.59
C ARG A 102 14.28 3.56 -0.79
N LEU A 103 15.01 2.62 -0.21
CA LEU A 103 14.65 1.19 -0.28
C LEU A 103 13.32 0.92 0.42
N LEU A 104 13.08 1.53 1.59
CA LEU A 104 11.78 1.45 2.27
C LEU A 104 10.66 1.98 1.36
N HIS A 105 10.89 3.10 0.68
CA HIS A 105 9.92 3.67 -0.24
C HIS A 105 9.67 2.77 -1.47
N VAL A 106 10.73 2.22 -2.07
CA VAL A 106 10.64 1.22 -3.16
C VAL A 106 9.79 0.03 -2.73
N ILE A 107 10.00 -0.49 -1.52
CA ILE A 107 9.25 -1.62 -0.97
C ILE A 107 7.76 -1.24 -0.80
N ALA A 108 7.47 -0.05 -0.28
CA ALA A 108 6.09 0.42 -0.12
C ALA A 108 5.37 0.52 -1.48
N LEU A 109 6.02 1.11 -2.49
CA LEU A 109 5.48 1.21 -3.86
C LEU A 109 5.32 -0.16 -4.52
N TYR A 110 6.29 -1.06 -4.35
CA TYR A 110 6.21 -2.43 -4.85
C TYR A 110 4.95 -3.13 -4.34
N PHE A 111 4.75 -3.13 -3.02
CA PHE A 111 3.59 -3.77 -2.42
C PHE A 111 2.29 -3.08 -2.81
N ASN A 112 2.26 -1.75 -2.93
CA ASN A 112 1.09 -1.03 -3.40
C ASN A 112 0.68 -1.48 -4.82
N VAL A 113 1.62 -1.56 -5.76
CA VAL A 113 1.33 -2.03 -7.13
C VAL A 113 0.85 -3.48 -7.16
N VAL A 114 1.54 -4.39 -6.45
CA VAL A 114 1.18 -5.83 -6.45
C VAL A 114 -0.20 -6.06 -5.84
N LEU A 115 -0.45 -5.49 -4.65
CA LEU A 115 -1.65 -5.77 -3.88
C LEU A 115 -2.89 -5.10 -4.50
N SER A 116 -2.74 -3.88 -5.05
CA SER A 116 -3.83 -3.24 -5.79
C SER A 116 -4.20 -4.04 -7.04
N ASP A 117 -3.22 -4.56 -7.79
CA ASP A 117 -3.49 -5.42 -8.94
C ASP A 117 -4.17 -6.74 -8.54
N ASP A 118 -3.67 -7.40 -7.49
CA ASP A 118 -4.23 -8.66 -6.99
C ASP A 118 -5.68 -8.48 -6.51
N LEU A 119 -5.97 -7.38 -5.80
CA LEU A 119 -7.31 -7.04 -5.34
C LEU A 119 -8.25 -6.72 -6.51
N HIS A 120 -7.85 -5.78 -7.38
CA HIS A 120 -8.70 -5.26 -8.44
C HIS A 120 -8.94 -6.25 -9.58
N ASN A 121 -8.10 -7.29 -9.72
CA ASN A 121 -8.24 -8.35 -10.71
C ASN A 121 -8.50 -9.74 -10.09
N LEU A 122 -8.92 -9.80 -8.83
CA LEU A 122 -9.18 -11.06 -8.12
C LEU A 122 -10.18 -11.96 -8.87
N ASP A 123 -11.29 -11.39 -9.35
CA ASP A 123 -12.31 -12.06 -10.17
C ASP A 123 -11.74 -12.65 -11.45
N GLN A 124 -10.90 -11.90 -12.15
CA GLN A 124 -10.26 -12.37 -13.38
C GLN A 124 -9.25 -13.51 -13.12
N ARG A 125 -8.57 -13.46 -11.96
CA ARG A 125 -7.58 -14.48 -11.55
C ARG A 125 -8.23 -15.78 -11.11
N LEU A 126 -9.36 -15.69 -10.40
CA LEU A 126 -10.10 -16.86 -9.91
C LEU A 126 -11.06 -17.43 -10.96
N GLY A 127 -11.49 -16.63 -11.94
CA GLY A 127 -12.42 -17.06 -12.98
C GLY A 127 -13.72 -17.60 -12.39
N THR A 128 -14.14 -18.78 -12.83
CA THR A 128 -15.36 -19.46 -12.36
C THR A 128 -15.33 -19.84 -10.88
N VAL A 129 -14.17 -19.81 -10.23
CA VAL A 129 -14.03 -20.12 -8.80
C VAL A 129 -14.33 -18.89 -7.92
N TYR A 130 -14.51 -17.70 -8.50
CA TYR A 130 -14.78 -16.48 -7.74
C TYR A 130 -16.03 -16.61 -6.84
N ASP A 131 -17.07 -17.29 -7.31
CA ASP A 131 -18.33 -17.44 -6.56
C ASP A 131 -18.23 -18.44 -5.38
N ALA A 132 -17.07 -19.08 -5.18
CA ALA A 132 -16.86 -19.97 -4.05
C ALA A 132 -16.90 -19.21 -2.70
N PRO A 133 -17.50 -19.78 -1.63
CA PRO A 133 -17.51 -19.15 -0.30
C PRO A 133 -16.13 -18.84 0.28
N SER A 134 -15.08 -19.53 -0.19
CA SER A 134 -13.68 -19.28 0.19
C SER A 134 -13.16 -17.94 -0.33
N THR A 135 -13.68 -17.43 -1.45
CA THR A 135 -13.21 -16.20 -2.11
C THR A 135 -13.38 -14.99 -1.21
N LEU A 136 -14.45 -14.95 -0.42
CA LEU A 136 -14.69 -13.86 0.54
C LEU A 136 -13.50 -13.65 1.48
N LYS A 137 -12.92 -14.74 2.01
CA LYS A 137 -11.77 -14.65 2.92
C LYS A 137 -10.53 -14.12 2.20
N ILE A 138 -10.35 -14.48 0.92
CA ILE A 138 -9.23 -14.01 0.10
C ILE A 138 -9.40 -12.52 -0.20
N GLU A 139 -10.59 -12.08 -0.61
CA GLU A 139 -10.87 -10.67 -0.90
C GLU A 139 -10.69 -9.79 0.35
N GLN A 140 -11.17 -10.24 1.52
CA GLN A 140 -10.93 -9.55 2.79
C GLN A 140 -9.44 -9.46 3.14
N GLN A 141 -8.65 -10.50 2.86
CA GLN A 141 -7.20 -10.48 3.09
C GLN A 141 -6.51 -9.50 2.16
N LEU A 142 -6.87 -9.50 0.87
CA LEU A 142 -6.31 -8.59 -0.12
C LEU A 142 -6.67 -7.13 0.18
N HIS A 143 -7.92 -6.83 0.54
CA HIS A 143 -8.28 -5.48 1.00
C HIS A 143 -7.45 -5.02 2.20
N ALA A 144 -7.29 -5.89 3.20
CA ALA A 144 -6.50 -5.53 4.38
C ALA A 144 -5.03 -5.27 4.04
N GLN A 145 -4.46 -6.02 3.10
CA GLN A 145 -3.07 -5.83 2.66
C GLN A 145 -2.92 -4.59 1.78
N ASP A 146 -3.82 -4.39 0.82
CA ASP A 146 -3.85 -3.25 -0.09
C ASP A 146 -3.97 -1.93 0.68
N TRP A 147 -4.89 -1.83 1.65
CA TRP A 147 -5.04 -0.62 2.47
C TRP A 147 -3.80 -0.31 3.31
N ARG A 148 -3.13 -1.35 3.86
CA ARG A 148 -1.87 -1.15 4.59
C ARG A 148 -0.76 -0.66 3.66
N ALA A 149 -0.66 -1.22 2.46
CA ALA A 149 0.31 -0.79 1.47
C ALA A 149 0.05 0.66 1.04
N ALA A 150 -1.23 1.03 0.81
CA ALA A 150 -1.61 2.40 0.50
C ALA A 150 -1.22 3.41 1.59
N LEU A 151 -1.37 3.06 2.88
CA LEU A 151 -0.93 3.92 4.01
C LEU A 151 0.59 4.00 4.16
N ALA A 152 1.32 2.94 3.77
CA ALA A 152 2.78 2.89 3.88
C ALA A 152 3.46 3.83 2.87
N VAL A 153 2.82 4.13 1.74
CA VAL A 153 3.39 5.01 0.71
C VAL A 153 3.57 6.46 1.20
N PRO A 154 2.54 7.19 1.67
CA PRO A 154 2.74 8.55 2.19
C PRO A 154 3.64 8.57 3.43
N ALA A 155 3.59 7.54 4.28
CA ALA A 155 4.45 7.43 5.46
C ALA A 155 5.93 7.29 5.06
N SER A 156 6.24 6.42 4.10
CA SER A 156 7.60 6.27 3.58
C SER A 156 8.08 7.51 2.82
N TYR A 157 7.20 8.25 2.13
CA TYR A 157 7.52 9.56 1.56
C TYR A 157 7.93 10.56 2.64
N HIS A 158 7.21 10.63 3.76
CA HIS A 158 7.53 11.56 4.85
C HIS A 158 8.91 11.24 5.47
N VAL A 159 9.20 9.95 5.66
CA VAL A 159 10.52 9.49 6.10
C VAL A 159 11.61 9.92 5.11
N LEU A 160 11.40 9.65 3.81
CA LEU A 160 12.36 10.03 2.76
C LEU A 160 12.61 11.54 2.72
N LEU A 161 11.56 12.36 2.89
CA LEU A 161 11.70 13.81 2.91
C LEU A 161 12.58 14.27 4.08
N LEU A 162 12.25 13.83 5.29
CA LEU A 162 12.89 14.34 6.50
C LEU A 162 14.34 13.88 6.63
N PHE A 163 14.63 12.63 6.25
CA PHE A 163 15.95 12.03 6.40
C PHE A 163 16.82 12.13 5.13
N GLY A 164 16.20 12.35 3.98
CA GLY A 164 16.88 12.26 2.68
C GLY A 164 17.00 13.55 1.90
N ILE A 165 15.99 14.42 1.98
CA ILE A 165 15.88 15.59 1.11
C ILE A 165 16.04 16.88 1.90
N MET A 166 15.43 16.97 3.09
CA MET A 166 15.54 18.14 3.95
C MET A 166 16.94 18.24 4.57
N GLU A 167 17.54 19.43 4.48
CA GLU A 167 18.81 19.68 5.15
C GLU A 167 18.63 19.69 6.68
N PRO A 168 19.51 19.02 7.45
CA PRO A 168 19.39 18.99 8.91
C PRO A 168 19.37 20.37 9.59
N SER A 169 19.96 21.38 8.96
CA SER A 169 19.97 22.78 9.43
C SER A 169 18.62 23.47 9.29
N ARG A 170 17.73 22.98 8.41
CA ARG A 170 16.37 23.48 8.18
C ARG A 170 15.31 22.68 8.89
N THR A 171 15.60 21.43 9.26
CA THR A 171 14.64 20.57 9.95
C THR A 171 14.35 21.07 11.35
N GLU A 172 13.11 21.46 11.60
CA GLU A 172 12.67 21.92 12.92
C GLU A 172 12.07 20.78 13.76
N MET A 173 11.96 20.97 15.08
CA MET A 173 11.26 20.04 15.98
C MET A 173 9.81 19.75 15.52
N SER A 174 9.16 20.74 14.92
CA SER A 174 7.81 20.61 14.39
C SER A 174 7.73 19.57 13.26
N ASP A 175 8.76 19.42 12.43
CA ASP A 175 8.80 18.42 11.34
C ASP A 175 8.95 16.99 11.91
N TRP A 176 9.77 16.84 12.95
CA TRP A 176 9.89 15.57 13.69
C TRP A 176 8.56 15.17 14.34
N LEU A 177 7.84 16.13 14.92
CA LEU A 177 6.51 15.88 15.49
C LEU A 177 5.49 15.48 14.40
N LEU A 178 5.50 16.16 13.25
CA LEU A 178 4.65 15.81 12.11
C LEU A 178 4.95 14.40 11.61
N LEU A 179 6.23 14.02 11.50
CA LEU A 179 6.63 12.66 11.16
C LEU A 179 6.15 11.66 12.21
N GLY A 180 6.33 11.95 13.49
CA GLY A 180 5.85 11.12 14.59
C GLY A 180 4.34 10.86 14.52
N VAL A 181 3.54 11.90 14.28
CA VAL A 181 2.08 11.79 14.10
C VAL A 181 1.75 10.98 12.84
N HIS A 182 2.47 11.18 11.73
CA HIS A 182 2.27 10.44 10.50
C HIS A 182 2.55 8.93 10.70
N LEU A 183 3.69 8.57 11.30
CA LEU A 183 4.05 7.18 11.56
C LEU A 183 3.10 6.54 12.57
N ALA A 184 2.74 7.24 13.64
CA ALA A 184 1.81 6.73 14.64
C ALA A 184 0.43 6.46 14.03
N SER A 185 -0.11 7.38 13.24
CA SER A 185 -1.40 7.17 12.54
C SER A 185 -1.34 6.00 11.55
N CYS A 186 -0.24 5.87 10.79
CA CYS A 186 0.01 4.72 9.91
C CYS A 186 -0.01 3.40 10.69
N VAL A 187 0.79 3.29 11.76
CA VAL A 187 0.94 2.07 12.55
C VAL A 187 -0.37 1.69 13.24
N LEU A 188 -1.04 2.65 13.89
CA LEU A 188 -2.32 2.42 14.55
C LEU A 188 -3.37 1.91 13.56
N MET A 189 -3.44 2.50 12.37
CA MET A 189 -4.37 2.06 11.34
C MET A 189 -3.98 0.69 10.77
N CYS A 190 -2.70 0.41 10.53
CA CYS A 190 -2.23 -0.91 10.10
C CYS A 190 -2.58 -2.03 11.09
N ILE A 191 -2.48 -1.76 12.40
CA ILE A 191 -2.90 -2.65 13.48
C ILE A 191 -4.42 -2.84 13.47
N ARG A 192 -5.18 -1.75 13.27
CA ARG A 192 -6.65 -1.76 13.25
C ARG A 192 -7.21 -2.53 12.05
N ILE A 193 -6.57 -2.39 10.88
CA ILE A 193 -6.91 -3.11 9.66
C ILE A 193 -6.65 -4.59 9.90
N SER A 194 -7.70 -5.40 9.81
CA SER A 194 -7.57 -6.87 9.83
C SER A 194 -8.61 -7.47 8.89
N PRO A 195 -8.33 -8.62 8.25
CA PRO A 195 -9.27 -9.21 7.29
C PRO A 195 -10.67 -9.43 7.88
N ARG A 196 -10.74 -9.85 9.15
CA ARG A 196 -12.01 -10.09 9.87
C ARG A 196 -12.84 -8.82 10.11
N ARG A 197 -12.22 -7.64 10.06
CA ARG A 197 -12.89 -6.34 10.25
C ARG A 197 -13.25 -5.67 8.92
N ILE A 198 -12.82 -6.21 7.79
CA ILE A 198 -13.32 -5.79 6.48
C ILE A 198 -14.77 -6.27 6.38
N THR A 199 -15.70 -5.32 6.37
CA THR A 199 -17.14 -5.60 6.30
C THR A 199 -17.82 -4.55 5.43
N PRO A 200 -19.01 -4.84 4.87
CA PRO A 200 -19.77 -3.88 4.05
C PRO A 200 -20.27 -2.65 4.82
N ARG A 201 -20.15 -2.60 6.15
CA ARG A 201 -20.63 -1.50 7.00
C ARG A 201 -19.81 -0.21 6.87
N ARG A 202 -18.77 -0.19 6.01
CA ARG A 202 -17.92 0.97 5.67
C ARG A 202 -17.19 1.67 6.84
N GLU A 203 -17.39 1.31 8.11
CA GLU A 203 -16.74 1.98 9.26
C GLU A 203 -15.20 1.92 9.21
N LEU A 204 -14.64 0.73 8.95
CA LEU A 204 -13.19 0.56 8.84
C LEU A 204 -12.66 1.25 7.58
N PHE A 205 -13.42 1.19 6.48
CA PHE A 205 -13.09 1.90 5.24
C PHE A 205 -13.03 3.41 5.46
N LEU A 206 -14.01 4.00 6.13
CA LEU A 206 -14.03 5.42 6.45
C LEU A 206 -12.85 5.82 7.35
N SER A 207 -12.52 4.98 8.35
CA SER A 207 -11.34 5.19 9.21
C SER A 207 -10.04 5.15 8.40
N PHE A 208 -9.93 4.23 7.43
CA PHE A 208 -8.80 4.13 6.52
C PHE A 208 -8.69 5.40 5.65
N VAL A 209 -9.79 5.79 4.99
CA VAL A 209 -9.82 6.98 4.12
C VAL A 209 -9.46 8.24 4.92
N LEU A 210 -10.03 8.40 6.12
CA LEU A 210 -9.70 9.55 6.98
C LEU A 210 -8.23 9.55 7.38
N THR A 211 -7.67 8.39 7.75
CA THR A 211 -6.24 8.27 8.07
C THR A 211 -5.39 8.66 6.86
N PHE A 212 -5.71 8.14 5.68
CA PHE A 212 -5.00 8.46 4.44
C PHE A 212 -5.07 9.96 4.10
N VAL A 213 -6.25 10.59 4.25
CA VAL A 213 -6.41 12.04 4.07
C VAL A 213 -5.53 12.82 5.07
N VAL A 214 -5.52 12.42 6.35
CA VAL A 214 -4.67 13.05 7.37
C VAL A 214 -3.19 12.93 6.97
N GLN A 215 -2.73 11.75 6.57
CA GLN A 215 -1.35 11.55 6.08
C GLN A 215 -0.99 12.47 4.92
N MET A 216 -1.91 12.64 3.97
CA MET A 216 -1.72 13.51 2.81
C MET A 216 -1.74 15.00 3.18
N VAL A 217 -2.54 15.41 4.16
CA VAL A 217 -2.50 16.79 4.71
C VAL A 217 -1.18 17.04 5.46
N LEU A 218 -0.69 16.08 6.23
CA LEU A 218 0.61 16.21 6.90
C LEU A 218 1.73 16.40 5.86
N LEU A 219 1.72 15.63 4.77
CA LEU A 219 2.66 15.83 3.65
C LEU A 219 2.50 17.19 2.98
N LEU A 220 1.27 17.69 2.79
CA LEU A 220 1.04 19.04 2.24
C LEU A 220 1.74 20.09 3.08
N VAL A 221 1.61 20.01 4.42
CA VAL A 221 2.23 20.97 5.33
C VAL A 221 3.75 20.96 5.16
N VAL A 222 4.37 19.77 5.12
CA VAL A 222 5.83 19.64 4.95
C VAL A 222 6.27 20.19 3.59
N PHE A 223 5.60 19.81 2.51
CA PHE A 223 5.90 20.32 1.17
C PHE A 223 5.70 21.82 1.04
N TRP A 224 4.66 22.36 1.68
CA TRP A 224 4.43 23.79 1.70
C TRP A 224 5.58 24.51 2.39
N ARG A 225 6.08 24.00 3.51
CA ARG A 225 7.23 24.59 4.21
C ARG A 225 8.50 24.58 3.36
N GLU A 226 8.77 23.47 2.69
CA GLU A 226 9.97 23.29 1.85
C GLU A 226 9.88 23.92 0.45
N ARG A 227 8.75 24.54 0.08
CA ARG A 227 8.51 25.04 -1.29
C ARG A 227 9.54 26.04 -1.82
N ALA A 228 10.22 26.77 -0.93
CA ALA A 228 11.25 27.75 -1.31
C ALA A 228 12.56 27.08 -1.76
N HIS A 229 12.86 25.89 -1.23
CA HIS A 229 14.08 25.15 -1.52
C HIS A 229 13.83 24.01 -2.52
N HIS A 230 12.65 23.42 -2.47
CA HIS A 230 12.28 22.29 -3.30
C HIS A 230 10.90 22.54 -3.95
N PRO A 231 10.82 23.45 -4.95
CA PRO A 231 9.55 23.93 -5.51
C PRO A 231 8.74 22.85 -6.22
N TRP A 232 9.37 21.75 -6.63
CA TRP A 232 8.72 20.67 -7.37
C TRP A 232 7.91 19.70 -6.50
N TRP A 233 8.08 19.70 -5.17
CA TRP A 233 7.29 18.83 -4.28
C TRP A 233 5.82 19.24 -4.16
N LEU A 234 5.52 20.54 -4.22
CA LEU A 234 4.13 21.01 -4.18
C LEU A 234 3.33 20.59 -5.43
N PRO A 235 3.87 20.69 -6.67
CA PRO A 235 3.29 20.06 -7.85
C PRO A 235 3.07 18.55 -7.72
N VAL A 236 4.05 17.80 -7.17
CA VAL A 236 3.89 16.35 -6.91
C VAL A 236 2.70 16.08 -5.99
N TRP A 237 2.55 16.88 -4.92
CA TRP A 237 1.39 16.78 -4.05
C TRP A 237 0.08 17.10 -4.75
N ALA A 238 0.05 18.14 -5.59
CA ALA A 238 -1.15 18.51 -6.33
C ALA A 238 -1.65 17.37 -7.23
N MET A 239 -0.73 16.56 -7.77
CA MET A 239 -1.10 15.32 -8.48
C MET A 239 -1.89 14.39 -7.55
N TYR A 240 -1.35 13.99 -6.39
CA TYR A 240 -2.10 13.15 -5.43
C TYR A 240 -3.40 13.81 -4.95
N GLY A 241 -3.36 15.11 -4.63
CA GLY A 241 -4.49 15.89 -4.13
C GLY A 241 -5.66 15.91 -5.10
N SER A 242 -5.39 15.97 -6.42
CA SER A 242 -6.45 15.89 -7.43
C SER A 242 -7.22 14.56 -7.38
N GLY A 243 -6.52 13.46 -7.12
CA GLY A 243 -7.14 12.14 -6.92
C GLY A 243 -7.98 12.05 -5.66
N LEU A 244 -7.49 12.63 -4.55
CA LEU A 244 -8.26 12.73 -3.30
C LEU A 244 -9.53 13.57 -3.48
N ILE A 245 -9.43 14.70 -4.20
CA ILE A 245 -10.58 15.56 -4.49
C ILE A 245 -11.60 14.81 -5.34
N ALA A 246 -11.16 14.14 -6.41
CA ALA A 246 -12.03 13.31 -7.23
C ALA A 246 -12.74 12.25 -6.38
N LYS A 247 -11.99 11.53 -5.53
CA LYS A 247 -12.52 10.51 -4.63
C LYS A 247 -13.52 11.08 -3.62
N GLY A 248 -13.22 12.22 -3.00
CA GLY A 248 -14.09 12.85 -2.00
C GLY A 248 -15.35 13.47 -2.60
N LEU A 249 -15.30 13.95 -3.84
CA LEU A 249 -16.46 14.43 -4.58
C LEU A 249 -17.27 13.30 -5.24
N GLU A 250 -16.76 12.07 -5.19
CA GLU A 250 -17.28 10.92 -5.92
C GLU A 250 -17.48 11.21 -7.43
N ARG A 251 -16.63 12.07 -8.01
CA ARG A 251 -16.70 12.51 -9.41
C ARG A 251 -15.36 12.37 -10.17
N PRO A 252 -15.38 12.02 -11.47
CA PRO A 252 -16.56 11.68 -12.27
C PRO A 252 -17.17 10.34 -11.83
N ASP A 253 -18.45 10.13 -12.10
CA ASP A 253 -19.12 8.84 -11.88
C ASP A 253 -19.56 8.30 -13.24
N SER A 254 -18.89 7.26 -13.72
CA SER A 254 -19.27 6.57 -14.94
C SER A 254 -18.97 5.08 -14.84
N GLU A 255 -19.71 4.27 -15.60
CA GLU A 255 -19.57 2.81 -15.59
C GLU A 255 -18.19 2.34 -16.09
N THR A 256 -17.54 3.15 -16.94
CA THR A 256 -16.25 2.83 -17.56
C THR A 256 -15.05 3.46 -16.85
N PHE A 257 -15.22 4.65 -16.28
CA PHE A 257 -14.15 5.48 -15.71
C PHE A 257 -14.72 6.43 -14.66
N GLY A 258 -14.39 6.20 -13.40
CA GLY A 258 -14.90 6.98 -12.28
C GLY A 258 -13.79 7.65 -11.45
N HIS A 259 -14.22 8.25 -10.35
CA HIS A 259 -13.38 8.97 -9.40
C HIS A 259 -12.26 8.13 -8.81
N HIS A 260 -12.46 6.82 -8.68
CA HIS A 260 -11.40 5.90 -8.24
C HIS A 260 -10.32 5.72 -9.30
N GLU A 261 -10.68 5.64 -10.57
CA GLU A 261 -9.73 5.52 -11.67
C GLU A 261 -8.89 6.79 -11.78
N VAL A 262 -9.51 7.96 -11.59
CA VAL A 262 -8.79 9.23 -11.41
C VAL A 262 -7.82 9.13 -10.24
N MET A 263 -8.29 8.73 -9.06
CA MET A 263 -7.46 8.60 -7.85
C MET A 263 -6.24 7.71 -8.08
N HIS A 264 -6.40 6.54 -8.69
CA HIS A 264 -5.29 5.64 -8.97
C HIS A 264 -4.34 6.24 -10.03
N ALA A 265 -4.87 6.78 -11.13
CA ALA A 265 -4.04 7.38 -12.18
C ALA A 265 -3.18 8.53 -11.65
N THR A 266 -3.78 9.43 -10.87
CA THR A 266 -3.06 10.55 -10.26
C THR A 266 -2.06 10.11 -9.21
N THR A 267 -2.36 9.02 -8.48
CA THR A 267 -1.44 8.41 -7.51
C THR A 267 -0.22 7.81 -8.20
N ILE A 268 -0.42 7.07 -9.31
CA ILE A 268 0.68 6.51 -10.11
C ILE A 268 1.55 7.62 -10.70
N ILE A 269 0.93 8.66 -11.28
CA ILE A 269 1.66 9.82 -11.81
C ILE A 269 2.43 10.51 -10.68
N GLY A 270 1.81 10.69 -9.51
CA GLY A 270 2.46 11.24 -8.33
C GLY A 270 3.65 10.41 -7.84
N HIS A 271 3.58 9.07 -7.91
CA HIS A 271 4.70 8.19 -7.56
C HIS A 271 5.87 8.40 -8.51
N ILE A 272 5.62 8.41 -9.82
CA ILE A 272 6.64 8.60 -10.85
C ILE A 272 7.26 10.00 -10.72
N ALA A 273 6.43 11.03 -10.57
CA ALA A 273 6.89 12.40 -10.43
C ALA A 273 7.70 12.60 -9.13
N GLY A 274 7.27 12.02 -8.01
CA GLY A 274 8.02 12.11 -6.75
C GLY A 274 9.36 11.38 -6.79
N ILE A 275 9.44 10.20 -7.44
CA ILE A 275 10.73 9.54 -7.73
C ILE A 275 11.62 10.45 -8.59
N ALA A 276 11.07 11.03 -9.66
CA ALA A 276 11.83 11.90 -10.55
C ALA A 276 12.35 13.15 -9.82
N VAL A 277 11.52 13.77 -8.98
CA VAL A 277 11.95 14.91 -8.17
C VAL A 277 13.06 14.51 -7.20
N ASP A 278 12.91 13.41 -6.45
CA ASP A 278 13.97 12.92 -5.55
C ASP A 278 15.30 12.74 -6.30
N VAL A 279 15.29 11.99 -7.41
CA VAL A 279 16.49 11.74 -8.23
C VAL A 279 17.13 13.02 -8.74
N LEU A 280 16.34 13.99 -9.20
CA LEU A 280 16.83 15.24 -9.79
C LEU A 280 17.34 16.25 -8.73
N THR A 281 16.96 16.08 -7.47
CA THR A 281 17.36 16.99 -6.37
C THR A 281 18.38 16.40 -5.41
N SER A 282 18.89 15.19 -5.70
CA SER A 282 19.83 14.43 -4.85
C SER A 282 21.30 14.58 -5.23
#